data_AF-A0A537RE37-F1
#
_entry.id   AF-A0A537RE37-F1
#
_cell.length_a   1.000
_cell.length_b   1.000
_cell.length_c   1.000
_cell.angle_alpha   90.00
_cell.angle_beta   90.00
_cell.angle_gamma   90.00
#
_symmetry.space_group_name_H-M   'P 1'
#
loop_
_entity.id
_entity.type
_entity.pdbx_description
1 polymer ?
#
loop_
_entity_poly.entity_id
_entity_poly.type
_entity_poly.pdbx_seq_one_letter_code
_entity_poly.pdbx_strand_id
1 'polypeptide(L)'
;MLLAAAWRRLLVAGVAVAVLWVAVLWVAPTTPSTAPAQPPVRVATQPTAAAVPESGALRAVVRSGLAAPGGGRFDRFDVTAQPIVAPVNGRGQVAFYATVLRSPAREGIFIAEGGHATKVVAFGDDLPGGGTLAGFGAHPLPALNGAGHVAFGAQVAGGRATDGVFLASADGLQAIALAGDNAPGVPAGVLVGFDAPTVNDNDELAFVAEVRRGRDVLDVLYFWNGRRLQRLVAEGDRLLRIGGVMDKIGEPALNNSGVVAFPAAIFKGPALGGIFIAGARDLRLLVGTGDRAPSGAMILRFSERVAIDDNDAIAFGAYLGKDEITREAVLRIGPEGLAEVAVEGAPAPGGGRFAGFGPWPTVGPDGVMAFIAALDGGPGPLAAFAGATGDIRQVATMGETLPQGELLGRFALNAVAVAGPGGALTFATVAQREGDSNAIYCHCPGPAR
;
A
#
# COMPACT_ATOMS: atom_id res chain seq x y z
N MET A 1 30.21 -3.53 57.40
CA MET A 1 30.89 -3.37 56.09
C MET A 1 29.96 -3.42 54.86
N LEU A 2 28.71 -3.91 54.96
CA LEU A 2 27.77 -3.97 53.82
C LEU A 2 27.04 -2.64 53.49
N LEU A 3 26.83 -1.75 54.46
CA LEU A 3 26.15 -0.45 54.24
C LEU A 3 26.99 0.59 53.48
N ALA A 4 28.32 0.57 53.65
CA ALA A 4 29.23 1.48 52.94
C ALA A 4 29.39 1.15 51.44
N ALA A 5 29.20 -0.12 51.07
CA ALA A 5 29.28 -0.57 49.68
C ALA A 5 28.01 -0.21 48.88
N ALA A 6 26.83 -0.19 49.52
CA ALA A 6 25.58 0.22 48.90
C ALA A 6 25.54 1.72 48.59
N TRP A 7 26.08 2.55 49.50
CA TRP A 7 26.19 4.00 49.31
C TRP A 7 27.14 4.39 48.17
N ARG A 8 28.25 3.66 48.00
CA ARG A 8 29.15 3.87 46.85
C ARG A 8 28.50 3.51 45.51
N ARG A 9 27.62 2.50 45.46
CA ARG A 9 26.90 2.13 44.22
C ARG A 9 25.81 3.13 43.85
N LEU A 10 25.11 3.71 44.83
CA LEU A 10 24.12 4.76 44.63
C LEU A 10 24.76 6.09 44.17
N LEU A 11 25.95 6.43 44.69
CA LEU A 11 26.70 7.61 44.23
C LEU A 11 27.21 7.46 42.79
N VAL A 12 27.69 6.27 42.40
CA VAL A 12 28.13 6.01 41.01
C VAL A 12 26.94 6.01 40.05
N ALA A 13 25.78 5.47 40.45
CA ALA A 13 24.56 5.54 39.65
C ALA A 13 24.02 6.98 39.51
N GLY A 14 24.07 7.78 40.58
CA GLY A 14 23.67 9.19 40.55
C GLY A 14 24.54 10.05 39.63
N VAL A 15 25.86 9.80 39.62
CA VAL A 15 26.79 10.48 38.70
C VAL A 15 26.56 10.03 37.24
N ALA A 16 26.27 8.75 36.99
CA ALA A 16 25.95 8.28 35.63
C ALA A 16 24.64 8.88 35.08
N VAL A 17 23.61 9.02 35.92
CA VAL A 17 22.35 9.67 35.55
C VAL A 17 22.55 11.17 35.35
N ALA A 18 23.34 11.85 36.17
CA ALA A 18 23.66 13.27 35.98
C ALA A 18 24.46 13.52 34.69
N VAL A 19 25.40 12.65 34.34
CA VAL A 19 26.15 12.73 33.05
C VAL A 19 25.23 12.47 31.85
N LEU A 20 24.25 11.55 31.99
CA LEU A 20 23.21 11.32 30.98
C LEU A 20 22.32 12.57 30.78
N TRP A 21 21.94 13.26 31.86
CA TRP A 21 21.13 14.50 31.79
C TRP A 21 21.92 15.69 31.24
N VAL A 22 23.22 15.80 31.53
CA VAL A 22 24.08 16.83 30.92
C VAL A 22 24.32 16.55 29.41
N ALA A 23 24.36 15.27 29.00
CA ALA A 23 24.40 14.90 27.58
C ALA A 23 23.08 15.19 26.83
N VAL A 24 21.94 15.09 27.51
CA VAL A 24 20.62 15.47 26.96
C VAL A 24 20.45 17.00 26.88
N LEU A 25 21.08 17.77 27.79
CA LEU A 25 21.05 19.23 27.81
C LEU A 25 22.04 19.90 26.84
N TRP A 26 22.96 19.15 26.22
CA TRP A 26 23.86 19.66 25.16
C TRP A 26 23.43 19.28 23.74
N VAL A 27 22.16 18.91 23.56
CA VAL A 27 21.50 19.07 22.26
C VAL A 27 21.41 20.57 22.01
N ALA A 28 22.47 21.12 21.44
CA ALA A 28 22.47 22.46 20.87
C ALA A 28 21.27 22.56 19.91
N PRO A 29 20.62 23.73 19.80
CA PRO A 29 19.68 23.95 18.70
C PRO A 29 20.44 23.62 17.42
N THR A 30 19.97 22.62 16.69
CA THR A 30 20.54 22.24 15.41
C THR A 30 20.64 23.51 14.58
N THR A 31 21.85 23.89 14.20
CA THR A 31 22.07 24.96 13.24
C THR A 31 21.26 24.58 11.99
N PRO A 32 20.32 25.42 11.54
CA PRO A 32 19.54 25.11 10.36
C PRO A 32 20.49 24.80 9.21
N SER A 33 20.21 23.69 8.52
CA SER A 33 20.95 23.28 7.33
C SER A 33 21.07 24.47 6.37
N THR A 34 22.29 24.79 5.96
CA THR A 34 22.59 25.82 4.95
C THR A 34 22.42 25.30 3.51
N ALA A 35 21.94 24.06 3.35
CA ALA A 35 21.43 23.61 2.05
C ALA A 35 20.30 24.55 1.63
N PRO A 36 20.22 24.98 0.35
CA PRO A 36 19.07 25.74 -0.11
C PRO A 36 17.81 24.95 0.22
N ALA A 37 16.96 25.51 1.07
CA ALA A 37 15.70 24.90 1.44
C ALA A 37 14.95 24.53 0.16
N GLN A 38 14.47 23.30 0.07
CA GLN A 38 13.50 22.96 -0.98
C GLN A 38 12.38 24.00 -0.91
N PRO A 39 11.89 24.50 -2.06
CA PRO A 39 10.78 25.44 -2.05
C PRO A 39 9.61 24.81 -1.28
N PRO A 40 8.86 25.59 -0.49
CA PRO A 40 7.76 25.07 0.30
C PRO A 40 6.78 24.31 -0.61
N VAL A 41 6.26 23.19 -0.10
CA VAL A 41 5.25 22.39 -0.80
C VAL A 41 4.12 23.33 -1.25
N ARG A 42 3.85 23.36 -2.56
CA ARG A 42 2.77 24.18 -3.10
C ARG A 42 1.45 23.64 -2.57
N VAL A 43 0.57 24.52 -2.11
CA VAL A 43 -0.80 24.16 -1.74
C VAL A 43 -1.66 24.22 -3.01
N ALA A 44 -2.44 23.18 -3.25
CA ALA A 44 -3.34 23.15 -4.39
C ALA A 44 -4.39 24.26 -4.31
N THR A 45 -4.60 24.94 -5.42
CA THR A 45 -5.82 25.73 -5.62
C THR A 45 -6.90 24.78 -6.11
N GLN A 46 -8.11 24.89 -5.55
CA GLN A 46 -9.20 23.92 -5.66
C GLN A 46 -9.40 23.44 -7.11
N PRO A 47 -9.17 22.15 -7.43
CA PRO A 47 -9.30 21.65 -8.80
C PRO A 47 -10.76 21.68 -9.27
N THR A 48 -10.94 21.87 -10.57
CA THR A 48 -12.24 21.67 -11.23
C THR A 48 -12.50 20.17 -11.31
N ALA A 49 -13.60 19.70 -10.71
CA ALA A 49 -13.94 18.28 -10.60
C ALA A 49 -14.20 17.66 -11.98
N ALA A 50 -13.54 16.53 -12.25
CA ALA A 50 -14.03 15.59 -13.25
C ALA A 50 -15.18 14.79 -12.63
N ALA A 51 -16.32 14.74 -13.31
CA ALA A 51 -17.51 14.04 -12.81
C ALA A 51 -17.24 12.53 -12.73
N VAL A 52 -17.59 11.91 -11.60
CA VAL A 52 -17.71 10.44 -11.50
C VAL A 52 -18.86 10.00 -12.40
N PRO A 53 -18.64 9.16 -13.43
CA PRO A 53 -19.73 8.65 -14.25
C PRO A 53 -20.66 7.78 -13.41
N GLU A 54 -21.95 8.15 -13.37
CA GLU A 54 -23.02 7.32 -12.81
C GLU A 54 -23.25 6.10 -13.70
N SER A 55 -22.48 5.03 -13.53
CA SER A 55 -22.89 3.74 -14.12
C SER A 55 -22.20 2.54 -13.52
N GLY A 56 -22.66 2.08 -12.35
CA GLY A 56 -22.33 0.75 -11.85
C GLY A 56 -23.19 0.44 -10.63
N ALA A 57 -23.95 -0.66 -10.64
CA ALA A 57 -24.52 -1.15 -9.40
C ALA A 57 -23.42 -1.91 -8.64
N LEU A 58 -23.25 -1.61 -7.36
CA LEU A 58 -22.40 -2.40 -6.47
C LEU A 58 -22.88 -3.86 -6.50
N ARG A 59 -21.96 -4.80 -6.71
CA ARG A 59 -22.25 -6.24 -6.77
C ARG A 59 -21.07 -7.04 -6.22
N ALA A 60 -21.34 -8.21 -5.65
CA ALA A 60 -20.26 -9.15 -5.37
C ALA A 60 -19.74 -9.78 -6.67
N VAL A 61 -18.41 -9.88 -6.79
CA VAL A 61 -17.73 -10.55 -7.90
C VAL A 61 -17.29 -11.97 -7.55
N VAL A 62 -17.06 -12.25 -6.26
CA VAL A 62 -16.78 -13.59 -5.74
C VAL A 62 -17.23 -13.69 -4.28
N ARG A 63 -17.60 -14.89 -3.85
CA ARG A 63 -18.05 -15.22 -2.48
C ARG A 63 -17.49 -16.54 -1.99
N SER A 64 -17.39 -16.68 -0.67
CA SER A 64 -17.13 -17.98 -0.06
C SER A 64 -18.24 -18.98 -0.42
N GLY A 65 -17.87 -20.26 -0.54
CA GLY A 65 -18.76 -21.34 -0.96
C GLY A 65 -18.94 -21.49 -2.48
N LEU A 66 -18.57 -20.50 -3.29
CA LEU A 66 -18.55 -20.66 -4.76
C LEU A 66 -17.51 -21.72 -5.17
N ALA A 67 -17.77 -22.40 -6.28
CA ALA A 67 -16.85 -23.39 -6.82
C ALA A 67 -15.53 -22.71 -7.22
N ALA A 68 -14.41 -23.28 -6.78
CA ALA A 68 -13.09 -22.79 -7.17
C ALA A 68 -12.62 -23.51 -8.44
N PRO A 69 -11.92 -22.81 -9.36
CA PRO A 69 -11.25 -23.46 -10.48
C PRO A 69 -10.26 -24.51 -10.01
N GLY A 70 -10.25 -25.67 -10.66
CA GLY A 70 -9.42 -26.82 -10.22
C GLY A 70 -10.04 -27.67 -9.11
N GLY A 71 -11.28 -27.39 -8.70
CA GLY A 71 -12.04 -28.17 -7.72
C GLY A 71 -12.06 -27.55 -6.33
N GLY A 72 -12.98 -28.03 -5.49
CA GLY A 72 -13.23 -27.45 -4.17
C GLY A 72 -14.10 -26.19 -4.21
N ARG A 73 -14.02 -25.39 -3.15
CA ARG A 73 -14.80 -24.13 -3.00
C ARG A 73 -13.97 -23.05 -2.32
N PHE A 74 -14.17 -21.80 -2.73
CA PHE A 74 -13.59 -20.64 -2.04
C PHE A 74 -14.05 -20.58 -0.59
N ASP A 75 -13.17 -20.16 0.30
CA ASP A 75 -13.41 -20.15 1.74
C ASP A 75 -13.16 -18.77 2.35
N ARG A 76 -11.91 -18.30 2.31
CA ARG A 76 -11.52 -16.98 2.80
C ARG A 76 -10.80 -16.20 1.72
N PHE A 77 -10.93 -14.88 1.79
CA PHE A 77 -10.20 -13.94 0.94
C PHE A 77 -9.14 -13.17 1.74
N ASP A 78 -9.02 -13.47 3.04
CA ASP A 78 -8.11 -12.85 3.98
C ASP A 78 -7.00 -13.79 4.43
N VAL A 79 -5.90 -13.17 4.84
CA VAL A 79 -4.96 -13.73 5.81
C VAL A 79 -5.18 -12.96 7.11
N THR A 80 -5.16 -13.66 8.25
CA THR A 80 -5.50 -13.07 9.55
C THR A 80 -4.71 -11.79 9.81
N ALA A 81 -5.43 -10.70 10.12
CA ALA A 81 -4.90 -9.35 10.40
C ALA A 81 -4.25 -8.64 9.20
N GLN A 82 -4.38 -9.16 7.98
CA GLN A 82 -3.85 -8.56 6.76
C GLN A 82 -4.95 -7.87 5.94
N PRO A 83 -4.63 -6.75 5.27
CA PRO A 83 -5.54 -6.12 4.32
C PRO A 83 -5.92 -7.06 3.18
N ILE A 84 -7.18 -7.00 2.74
CA ILE A 84 -7.64 -7.66 1.52
C ILE A 84 -7.55 -6.66 0.38
N VAL A 85 -6.68 -6.93 -0.59
CA VAL A 85 -6.50 -6.10 -1.79
C VAL A 85 -6.97 -6.89 -3.01
N ALA A 86 -7.88 -6.30 -3.78
CA ALA A 86 -8.48 -6.94 -4.94
C ALA A 86 -8.49 -5.98 -6.14
N PRO A 87 -7.35 -5.73 -6.82
CA PRO A 87 -7.29 -4.73 -7.88
C PRO A 87 -8.21 -5.09 -9.05
N VAL A 88 -8.76 -4.05 -9.68
CA VAL A 88 -9.66 -4.16 -10.83
C VAL A 88 -9.10 -3.40 -12.02
N ASN A 89 -9.19 -3.98 -13.22
CA ASN A 89 -8.77 -3.32 -14.46
C ASN A 89 -9.95 -2.82 -15.30
N GLY A 90 -9.65 -2.16 -16.43
CA GLY A 90 -10.66 -1.56 -17.31
C GLY A 90 -11.58 -2.56 -18.02
N ARG A 91 -11.27 -3.87 -17.96
CA ARG A 91 -12.13 -4.94 -18.47
C ARG A 91 -13.10 -5.48 -17.39
N GLY A 92 -13.03 -4.94 -16.17
CA GLY A 92 -13.82 -5.42 -15.04
C GLY A 92 -13.31 -6.74 -14.46
N GLN A 93 -12.07 -7.13 -14.77
CA GLN A 93 -11.40 -8.26 -14.14
C GLN A 93 -10.92 -7.84 -12.75
N VAL A 94 -11.20 -8.66 -11.75
CA VAL A 94 -10.78 -8.43 -10.36
C VAL A 94 -9.84 -9.54 -9.95
N ALA A 95 -8.57 -9.23 -9.69
CA ALA A 95 -7.62 -10.21 -9.15
C ALA A 95 -7.77 -10.29 -7.63
N PHE A 96 -7.67 -11.49 -7.06
CA PHE A 96 -7.81 -11.69 -5.61
C PHE A 96 -7.09 -12.95 -5.14
N TYR A 97 -6.66 -12.92 -3.88
CA TYR A 97 -6.21 -14.10 -3.14
C TYR A 97 -7.40 -14.84 -2.52
N ALA A 98 -7.34 -16.17 -2.47
CA ALA A 98 -8.31 -16.97 -1.72
C ALA A 98 -7.74 -18.29 -1.16
N THR A 99 -8.22 -18.70 0.02
CA THR A 99 -8.14 -20.10 0.46
C THR A 99 -9.23 -20.93 -0.19
N VAL A 100 -8.92 -22.21 -0.44
CA VAL A 100 -9.80 -23.17 -1.12
C VAL A 100 -9.98 -24.42 -0.27
N LEU A 101 -11.21 -24.69 0.13
CA LEU A 101 -11.58 -25.91 0.85
C LEU A 101 -11.80 -27.07 -0.10
N ARG A 102 -11.46 -28.28 0.38
CA ARG A 102 -11.65 -29.55 -0.35
C ARG A 102 -10.97 -29.54 -1.72
N SER A 103 -9.80 -28.92 -1.80
CA SER A 103 -8.94 -28.88 -2.98
C SER A 103 -7.49 -29.13 -2.57
N PRO A 104 -6.69 -29.87 -3.36
CA PRO A 104 -5.24 -29.96 -3.12
C PRO A 104 -4.56 -28.60 -3.26
N ALA A 105 -5.17 -27.68 -4.02
CA ALA A 105 -4.66 -26.36 -4.28
C ALA A 105 -4.65 -25.43 -3.06
N ARG A 106 -5.34 -25.74 -1.94
CA ARG A 106 -5.35 -25.04 -0.62
C ARG A 106 -5.54 -23.51 -0.58
N GLU A 107 -4.80 -22.75 -1.37
CA GLU A 107 -4.82 -21.30 -1.58
C GLU A 107 -4.35 -20.95 -3.00
N GLY A 108 -4.74 -19.78 -3.51
CA GLY A 108 -4.35 -19.32 -4.84
C GLY A 108 -4.64 -17.84 -5.09
N ILE A 109 -4.14 -17.36 -6.21
CA ILE A 109 -4.56 -16.09 -6.82
C ILE A 109 -5.45 -16.40 -8.03
N PHE A 110 -6.54 -15.67 -8.14
CA PHE A 110 -7.60 -15.88 -9.12
C PHE A 110 -8.02 -14.55 -9.74
N ILE A 111 -8.61 -14.60 -10.94
CA ILE A 111 -9.29 -13.47 -11.56
C ILE A 111 -10.79 -13.76 -11.63
N ALA A 112 -11.62 -12.86 -11.11
CA ALA A 112 -13.05 -12.87 -11.29
C ALA A 112 -13.45 -11.95 -12.46
N GLU A 113 -14.23 -12.47 -13.40
CA GLU A 113 -14.76 -11.74 -14.56
C GLU A 113 -16.12 -12.33 -14.97
N GLY A 114 -17.11 -11.49 -15.22
CA GLY A 114 -18.43 -11.94 -15.71
C GLY A 114 -19.14 -12.96 -14.81
N GLY A 115 -18.86 -12.99 -13.51
CA GLY A 115 -19.41 -13.96 -12.56
C GLY A 115 -18.68 -15.31 -12.54
N HIS A 116 -17.57 -15.45 -13.26
CA HIS A 116 -16.72 -16.63 -13.27
C HIS A 116 -15.35 -16.29 -12.70
N ALA A 117 -14.75 -17.25 -11.99
CA ALA A 117 -13.37 -17.16 -11.53
C ALA A 117 -12.47 -18.04 -12.41
N THR A 118 -11.26 -17.57 -12.68
CA THR A 118 -10.20 -18.33 -13.35
C THR A 118 -8.96 -18.41 -12.45
N LYS A 119 -8.25 -19.55 -12.48
CA LYS A 119 -7.02 -19.72 -11.72
C LYS A 119 -5.89 -18.95 -12.43
N VAL A 120 -5.18 -18.11 -11.70
CA VAL A 120 -3.90 -17.53 -12.15
C VAL A 120 -2.77 -18.46 -11.73
N VAL A 121 -2.66 -18.70 -10.42
CA VAL A 121 -1.67 -19.60 -9.82
C VAL A 121 -2.21 -20.12 -8.49
N ALA A 122 -1.84 -21.33 -8.09
CA ALA A 122 -2.22 -21.90 -6.80
C ALA A 122 -1.10 -22.73 -6.17
N PHE A 123 -1.27 -23.07 -4.89
CA PHE A 123 -0.35 -23.93 -4.17
C PHE A 123 -0.09 -25.23 -4.94
N GLY A 124 1.19 -25.60 -5.01
CA GLY A 124 1.67 -26.79 -5.71
C GLY A 124 1.87 -26.62 -7.21
N ASP A 125 1.54 -25.47 -7.80
CA ASP A 125 1.88 -25.19 -9.20
C ASP A 125 3.40 -25.09 -9.36
N ASP A 126 3.94 -25.64 -10.46
CA ASP A 126 5.36 -25.56 -10.79
C ASP A 126 5.77 -24.11 -11.08
N LEU A 127 6.93 -23.70 -10.57
CA LEU A 127 7.45 -22.34 -10.74
C LEU A 127 8.65 -22.29 -11.71
N PRO A 128 8.75 -21.24 -12.54
CA PRO A 128 9.96 -20.95 -13.31
C PRO A 128 11.16 -20.80 -12.37
N GLY A 129 12.30 -21.38 -12.75
CA GLY A 129 13.48 -21.47 -11.88
C GLY A 129 13.51 -22.73 -11.00
N GLY A 130 12.44 -23.54 -11.02
CA GLY A 130 12.34 -24.83 -10.35
C GLY A 130 11.67 -24.77 -8.98
N GLY A 131 11.17 -25.92 -8.53
CA GLY A 131 10.33 -26.03 -7.34
C GLY A 131 8.86 -25.72 -7.64
N THR A 132 8.06 -25.64 -6.57
CA THR A 132 6.60 -25.43 -6.62
C THR A 132 6.19 -24.28 -5.71
N LEU A 133 5.06 -23.63 -6.01
CA LEU A 133 4.46 -22.61 -5.17
C LEU A 133 4.08 -23.22 -3.81
N ALA A 134 4.64 -22.68 -2.74
CA ALA A 134 4.43 -23.17 -1.37
C ALA A 134 3.46 -22.30 -0.55
N GLY A 135 3.17 -21.10 -1.01
CA GLY A 135 2.23 -20.15 -0.40
C GLY A 135 2.53 -18.73 -0.86
N PHE A 136 1.70 -17.78 -0.44
CA PHE A 136 1.87 -16.35 -0.77
C PHE A 136 2.43 -15.53 0.41
N GLY A 137 3.02 -16.23 1.40
CA GLY A 137 3.62 -15.62 2.58
C GLY A 137 2.61 -14.90 3.47
N ALA A 138 3.09 -13.90 4.21
CA ALA A 138 2.24 -13.09 5.09
C ALA A 138 1.42 -12.02 4.34
N HIS A 139 1.76 -11.70 3.08
CA HIS A 139 1.18 -10.57 2.34
C HIS A 139 0.75 -10.99 0.92
N PRO A 140 -0.40 -11.69 0.76
CA PRO A 140 -0.85 -12.21 -0.53
C PRO A 140 -1.55 -11.14 -1.37
N LEU A 141 -0.79 -10.16 -1.85
CA LEU A 141 -1.34 -8.96 -2.47
C LEU A 141 -1.04 -8.96 -3.96
N PRO A 142 -1.99 -9.41 -4.80
CA PRO A 142 -1.82 -9.37 -6.24
C PRO A 142 -1.85 -7.94 -6.76
N ALA A 143 -1.06 -7.65 -7.78
CA ALA A 143 -1.20 -6.48 -8.63
C ALA A 143 -1.67 -6.92 -10.02
N LEU A 144 -2.54 -6.13 -10.66
CA LEU A 144 -3.22 -6.47 -11.91
C LEU A 144 -3.08 -5.30 -12.89
N ASN A 145 -2.71 -5.60 -14.15
CA ASN A 145 -2.71 -4.59 -15.22
C ASN A 145 -3.89 -4.74 -16.19
N GLY A 146 -3.98 -3.81 -17.15
CA GLY A 146 -4.99 -3.74 -18.19
C GLY A 146 -5.03 -4.95 -19.13
N ALA A 147 -3.88 -5.61 -19.33
CA ALA A 147 -3.77 -6.85 -20.10
C ALA A 147 -4.23 -8.09 -19.33
N GLY A 148 -4.53 -7.96 -18.02
CA GLY A 148 -4.94 -9.05 -17.15
C GLY A 148 -3.77 -9.88 -16.63
N HIS A 149 -2.56 -9.36 -16.76
CA HIS A 149 -1.37 -9.96 -16.17
C HIS A 149 -1.32 -9.63 -14.69
N VAL A 150 -0.84 -10.59 -13.89
CA VAL A 150 -0.88 -10.51 -12.43
C VAL A 150 0.52 -10.68 -11.88
N ALA A 151 1.01 -9.65 -11.19
CA ALA A 151 2.25 -9.70 -10.44
C ALA A 151 1.98 -10.07 -8.98
N PHE A 152 2.83 -10.92 -8.40
CA PHE A 152 2.69 -11.38 -7.01
C PHE A 152 4.03 -11.86 -6.43
N GLY A 153 4.14 -11.80 -5.10
CA GLY A 153 5.18 -12.48 -4.34
C GLY A 153 4.73 -13.89 -3.92
N ALA A 154 5.62 -14.87 -3.91
CA ALA A 154 5.31 -16.22 -3.47
C ALA A 154 6.52 -16.94 -2.84
N GLN A 155 6.22 -17.83 -1.91
CA GLN A 155 7.17 -18.78 -1.32
C GLN A 155 7.35 -19.98 -2.27
N VAL A 156 8.58 -20.48 -2.33
CA VAL A 156 9.01 -21.56 -3.22
C VAL A 156 9.48 -22.76 -2.39
N ALA A 157 8.97 -23.95 -2.69
CA ALA A 157 9.42 -25.21 -2.08
C ALA A 157 10.07 -26.12 -3.11
N GLY A 158 11.04 -26.92 -2.68
CA GLY A 158 11.69 -27.93 -3.53
C GLY A 158 12.59 -27.38 -4.65
N GLY A 159 12.84 -26.07 -4.66
CA GLY A 159 13.74 -25.38 -5.58
C GLY A 159 15.01 -24.85 -4.91
N ARG A 160 15.82 -24.11 -5.66
CA ARG A 160 17.00 -23.38 -5.12
C ARG A 160 16.60 -22.16 -4.30
N ALA A 161 15.55 -21.46 -4.74
CA ALA A 161 15.01 -20.28 -4.09
C ALA A 161 13.97 -20.66 -3.03
N THR A 162 13.81 -19.81 -2.01
CA THR A 162 12.76 -19.94 -0.99
C THR A 162 11.59 -19.00 -1.22
N ASP A 163 11.80 -17.93 -1.98
CA ASP A 163 10.81 -16.88 -2.27
C ASP A 163 11.13 -16.24 -3.63
N GLY A 164 10.15 -15.55 -4.20
CA GLY A 164 10.32 -14.81 -5.44
C GLY A 164 9.18 -13.85 -5.78
N VAL A 165 9.45 -12.98 -6.75
CA VAL A 165 8.48 -12.12 -7.43
C VAL A 165 8.22 -12.70 -8.81
N PHE A 166 6.95 -12.85 -9.16
CA PHE A 166 6.51 -13.48 -10.40
C PHE A 166 5.49 -12.62 -11.14
N LEU A 167 5.44 -12.79 -12.46
CA LEU A 167 4.42 -12.22 -13.34
C LEU A 167 3.73 -13.36 -14.09
N ALA A 168 2.42 -13.51 -13.88
CA ALA A 168 1.58 -14.44 -14.62
C ALA A 168 0.90 -13.72 -15.79
N SER A 169 0.98 -14.31 -16.97
CA SER A 169 0.39 -13.81 -18.22
C SER A 169 -0.26 -14.96 -19.00
N ALA A 170 -0.85 -14.65 -20.15
CA ALA A 170 -1.33 -15.67 -21.08
C ALA A 170 -0.21 -16.57 -21.63
N ASP A 171 1.03 -16.06 -21.68
CA ASP A 171 2.21 -16.81 -22.14
C ASP A 171 2.81 -17.73 -21.07
N GLY A 172 2.28 -17.66 -19.84
CA GLY A 172 2.69 -18.47 -18.71
C GLY A 172 3.25 -17.62 -17.56
N LEU A 173 3.96 -18.30 -16.65
CA LEU A 173 4.57 -17.67 -15.48
C LEU A 173 6.01 -17.28 -15.77
N GLN A 174 6.39 -16.07 -15.36
CA GLN A 174 7.76 -15.56 -15.43
C GLN A 174 8.28 -15.26 -14.02
N ALA A 175 9.46 -15.77 -13.69
CA ALA A 175 10.19 -15.34 -12.50
C ALA A 175 10.91 -14.01 -12.81
N ILE A 176 10.63 -12.98 -12.02
CA ILE A 176 11.22 -11.64 -12.16
C ILE A 176 12.44 -11.51 -11.23
N ALA A 177 12.33 -12.04 -10.02
CA ALA A 177 13.41 -12.09 -9.04
C ALA A 177 13.23 -13.30 -8.12
N LEU A 178 14.32 -14.00 -7.80
CA LEU A 178 14.32 -15.15 -6.90
C LEU A 178 15.31 -14.94 -5.75
N ALA A 179 14.94 -15.42 -4.56
CA ALA A 179 15.85 -15.42 -3.41
C ALA A 179 17.08 -16.30 -3.73
N GLY A 180 18.27 -15.80 -3.39
CA GLY A 180 19.55 -16.42 -3.72
C GLY A 180 20.18 -15.96 -5.04
N ASP A 181 19.49 -15.11 -5.81
CA ASP A 181 20.07 -14.42 -6.97
C ASP A 181 20.94 -13.22 -6.54
N ASN A 182 21.87 -12.83 -7.43
CA ASN A 182 22.64 -11.61 -7.23
C ASN A 182 21.72 -10.39 -7.25
N ALA A 183 21.93 -9.46 -6.31
CA ALA A 183 21.17 -8.22 -6.21
C ALA A 183 21.73 -7.15 -7.17
N PRO A 184 21.05 -6.78 -8.27
CA PRO A 184 21.58 -5.84 -9.25
C PRO A 184 21.83 -4.46 -8.65
N GLY A 185 22.99 -3.86 -8.93
CA GLY A 185 23.33 -2.54 -8.40
C GLY A 185 23.73 -2.52 -6.92
N VAL A 186 23.85 -3.69 -6.27
CA VAL A 186 24.41 -3.85 -4.91
C VAL A 186 25.62 -4.79 -4.97
N PRO A 187 26.85 -4.27 -4.93
CA PRO A 187 28.05 -5.10 -4.99
C PRO A 187 28.08 -6.18 -3.91
N ALA A 188 28.28 -7.44 -4.32
CA ALA A 188 28.23 -8.62 -3.46
C ALA A 188 26.91 -8.79 -2.65
N GLY A 189 25.83 -8.18 -3.12
CA GLY A 189 24.49 -8.35 -2.55
C GLY A 189 23.78 -9.58 -3.12
N VAL A 190 22.95 -10.21 -2.29
CA VAL A 190 22.10 -11.34 -2.65
C VAL A 190 20.66 -11.03 -2.23
N LEU A 191 19.69 -11.28 -3.11
CA LEU A 191 18.27 -11.14 -2.80
C LEU A 191 17.87 -12.21 -1.77
N VAL A 192 17.16 -11.84 -0.71
CA VAL A 192 16.77 -12.79 0.35
C VAL A 192 15.29 -12.71 0.76
N GLY A 193 14.59 -11.64 0.41
CA GLY A 193 13.16 -11.45 0.71
C GLY A 193 12.55 -10.39 -0.21
N PHE A 194 11.23 -10.38 -0.31
CA PHE A 194 10.49 -9.51 -1.24
C PHE A 194 9.18 -9.04 -0.61
N ASP A 195 8.87 -7.76 -0.81
CA ASP A 195 7.55 -7.21 -0.58
C ASP A 195 6.64 -7.41 -1.80
N ALA A 196 5.36 -7.10 -1.63
CA ALA A 196 4.38 -7.20 -2.71
C ALA A 196 4.75 -6.31 -3.90
N PRO A 197 4.76 -6.84 -5.13
CA PRO A 197 5.05 -6.04 -6.31
C PRO A 197 3.84 -5.21 -6.75
N THR A 198 4.12 -4.11 -7.44
CA THR A 198 3.16 -3.39 -8.29
C THR A 198 3.51 -3.60 -9.76
N VAL A 199 2.52 -3.49 -10.66
CA VAL A 199 2.67 -3.70 -12.11
C VAL A 199 1.90 -2.64 -12.89
N ASN A 200 2.46 -2.17 -14.02
CA ASN A 200 1.77 -1.28 -14.95
C ASN A 200 1.35 -1.98 -16.26
N ASP A 201 0.72 -1.24 -17.17
CA ASP A 201 0.22 -1.78 -18.44
C ASP A 201 1.32 -2.17 -19.44
N ASN A 202 2.59 -1.87 -19.14
CA ASN A 202 3.76 -2.27 -19.93
C ASN A 202 4.47 -3.51 -19.38
N ASP A 203 3.86 -4.22 -18.42
CA ASP A 203 4.49 -5.33 -17.66
C ASP A 203 5.81 -4.92 -16.96
N GLU A 204 5.91 -3.65 -16.60
CA GLU A 204 6.96 -3.14 -15.73
C GLU A 204 6.52 -3.28 -14.28
N LEU A 205 7.46 -3.66 -13.41
CA LEU A 205 7.17 -3.91 -12.00
C LEU A 205 8.05 -3.05 -11.10
N ALA A 206 7.53 -2.67 -9.94
CA ALA A 206 8.33 -2.14 -8.84
C ALA A 206 8.05 -2.91 -7.56
N PHE A 207 9.08 -3.13 -6.74
CA PHE A 207 8.97 -3.82 -5.45
C PHE A 207 10.18 -3.51 -4.58
N VAL A 208 10.00 -3.59 -3.26
CA VAL A 208 11.12 -3.60 -2.30
C VAL A 208 11.59 -5.04 -2.12
N ALA A 209 12.91 -5.21 -2.06
CA ALA A 209 13.53 -6.48 -1.74
C ALA A 209 14.52 -6.32 -0.59
N GLU A 210 14.54 -7.29 0.31
CA GLU A 210 15.60 -7.43 1.30
C GLU A 210 16.86 -7.96 0.60
N VAL A 211 17.96 -7.24 0.77
CA VAL A 211 19.26 -7.59 0.18
C VAL A 211 20.28 -7.84 1.26
N ARG A 212 20.80 -9.07 1.32
CA ARG A 212 21.91 -9.41 2.20
C ARG A 212 23.23 -9.04 1.55
N ARG A 213 24.04 -8.21 2.24
CA ARG A 213 25.40 -7.81 1.85
C ARG A 213 26.34 -8.01 3.02
N GLY A 214 27.12 -9.10 2.99
CA GLY A 214 27.98 -9.47 4.12
C GLY A 214 27.14 -9.83 5.35
N ARG A 215 27.25 -9.03 6.42
CA ARG A 215 26.43 -9.18 7.65
C ARG A 215 25.21 -8.26 7.69
N ASP A 216 25.09 -7.34 6.74
CA ASP A 216 24.00 -6.39 6.67
C ASP A 216 22.85 -6.98 5.84
N VAL A 217 21.62 -6.66 6.22
CA VAL A 217 20.42 -6.81 5.39
C VAL A 217 19.86 -5.40 5.23
N LEU A 218 19.52 -5.02 4.01
CA LEU A 218 19.08 -3.67 3.69
C LEU A 218 17.93 -3.70 2.68
N ASP A 219 17.01 -2.75 2.80
CA ASP A 219 15.90 -2.60 1.86
C ASP A 219 16.37 -1.97 0.55
N VAL A 220 15.96 -2.54 -0.58
CA VAL A 220 16.27 -2.03 -1.92
C VAL A 220 15.02 -1.96 -2.78
N LEU A 221 14.68 -0.77 -3.25
CA LEU A 221 13.61 -0.56 -4.22
C LEU A 221 14.13 -0.88 -5.62
N TYR A 222 13.51 -1.87 -6.25
CA TYR A 222 13.79 -2.30 -7.60
C TYR A 222 12.70 -1.89 -8.59
N PHE A 223 13.11 -1.73 -9.84
CA PHE A 223 12.27 -1.55 -11.01
C PHE A 223 12.66 -2.55 -12.10
N TRP A 224 11.71 -3.36 -12.54
CA TRP A 224 11.82 -4.25 -13.68
C TRP A 224 11.18 -3.59 -14.91
N ASN A 225 11.95 -3.40 -15.98
CA ASN A 225 11.49 -2.69 -17.18
C ASN A 225 11.05 -3.62 -18.33
N GLY A 226 10.55 -4.81 -18.01
CA GLY A 226 10.24 -5.85 -18.99
C GLY A 226 11.46 -6.67 -19.47
N ARG A 227 12.69 -6.24 -19.16
CA ARG A 227 13.92 -6.92 -19.62
C ARG A 227 14.99 -7.13 -18.56
N ARG A 228 15.18 -6.14 -17.67
CA ARG A 228 16.22 -6.18 -16.65
C ARG A 228 15.72 -5.58 -15.35
N LEU A 229 16.15 -6.20 -14.26
CA LEU A 229 15.93 -5.69 -12.91
C LEU A 229 16.96 -4.62 -12.59
N GLN A 230 16.50 -3.44 -12.17
CA GLN A 230 17.33 -2.27 -11.90
C GLN A 230 17.04 -1.74 -10.51
N ARG A 231 18.10 -1.45 -9.74
CA ARG A 231 17.96 -0.75 -8.47
C ARG A 231 17.62 0.71 -8.72
N LEU A 232 16.57 1.22 -8.07
CA LEU A 232 16.24 2.65 -8.04
C LEU A 232 16.91 3.36 -6.85
N VAL A 233 16.71 2.83 -5.65
CA VAL A 233 17.28 3.36 -4.41
C VAL A 233 17.45 2.23 -3.40
N ALA A 234 18.39 2.38 -2.48
CA ALA A 234 18.62 1.46 -1.38
C ALA A 234 18.72 2.19 -0.04
N GLU A 235 18.37 1.51 1.03
CA GLU A 235 18.72 1.93 2.38
C GLU A 235 20.24 2.18 2.47
N GLY A 236 20.61 3.26 3.14
CA GLY A 236 21.99 3.74 3.23
C GLY A 236 22.41 4.70 2.11
N ASP A 237 21.56 4.94 1.09
CA ASP A 237 21.88 5.89 0.03
C ASP A 237 21.94 7.33 0.54
N ARG A 238 22.98 8.06 0.15
CA ARG A 238 23.10 9.49 0.47
C ARG A 238 22.18 10.30 -0.43
N LEU A 239 21.27 11.05 0.16
CA LEU A 239 20.33 11.89 -0.57
C LEU A 239 20.96 13.25 -0.89
N LEU A 240 21.92 13.30 -1.82
CA LEU A 240 22.79 14.48 -2.02
C LEU A 240 22.05 15.81 -2.24
N ARG A 241 20.89 15.79 -2.90
CA ARG A 241 20.07 17.01 -3.16
C ARG A 241 19.10 17.35 -2.02
N ILE A 242 18.76 16.39 -1.16
CA ILE A 242 17.73 16.52 -0.12
C ILE A 242 18.38 16.68 1.27
N GLY A 243 19.53 16.03 1.49
CA GLY A 243 20.20 15.89 2.77
C GLY A 243 19.79 14.61 3.51
N GLY A 244 20.70 14.06 4.31
CA GLY A 244 20.50 12.82 5.05
C GLY A 244 20.78 11.56 4.24
N VAL A 245 20.29 10.44 4.76
CA VAL A 245 20.50 9.09 4.25
C VAL A 245 19.15 8.39 4.14
N MET A 246 18.91 7.71 3.02
CA MET A 246 17.73 6.87 2.84
C MET A 246 17.72 5.79 3.91
N ASP A 247 16.61 5.67 4.62
CA ASP A 247 16.37 4.65 5.64
C ASP A 247 15.15 3.82 5.19
N LYS A 248 14.47 3.12 6.12
CA LYS A 248 13.27 2.29 5.87
C LYS A 248 12.44 2.75 4.67
N ILE A 249 12.39 1.91 3.64
CA ILE A 249 11.67 2.16 2.39
C ILE A 249 10.31 1.47 2.50
N GLY A 250 9.22 2.20 2.33
CA GLY A 250 7.88 1.61 2.28
C GLY A 250 7.49 1.17 0.88
N GLU A 251 6.29 0.61 0.76
CA GLU A 251 5.91 -0.08 -0.48
C GLU A 251 5.65 0.90 -1.64
N PRO A 252 6.11 0.55 -2.86
CA PRO A 252 5.99 1.41 -4.00
C PRO A 252 4.63 1.31 -4.67
N ALA A 253 4.25 2.38 -5.35
CA ALA A 253 3.22 2.40 -6.36
C ALA A 253 3.82 2.84 -7.70
N LEU A 254 3.33 2.28 -8.81
CA LEU A 254 3.85 2.49 -10.15
C LEU A 254 2.71 2.93 -11.07
N ASN A 255 2.94 3.96 -11.89
CA ASN A 255 2.01 4.36 -12.93
C ASN A 255 2.44 3.92 -14.34
N ASN A 256 1.58 4.15 -15.34
CA ASN A 256 1.83 3.74 -16.72
C ASN A 256 2.95 4.52 -17.43
N SER A 257 3.42 5.61 -16.83
CA SER A 257 4.58 6.38 -17.30
C SER A 257 5.93 5.87 -16.73
N GLY A 258 5.91 4.81 -15.91
CA GLY A 258 7.12 4.29 -15.27
C GLY A 258 7.57 5.10 -14.05
N VAL A 259 6.71 5.95 -13.50
CA VAL A 259 7.00 6.73 -12.28
C VAL A 259 6.68 5.88 -11.06
N VAL A 260 7.67 5.75 -10.18
CA VAL A 260 7.54 4.99 -8.93
C VAL A 260 7.42 5.95 -7.76
N ALA A 261 6.27 5.97 -7.09
CA ALA A 261 6.06 6.69 -5.84
C ALA A 261 6.26 5.76 -4.64
N PHE A 262 6.90 6.24 -3.57
CA PHE A 262 7.12 5.43 -2.37
C PHE A 262 7.32 6.31 -1.13
N PRO A 263 6.84 5.91 0.04
CA PRO A 263 7.21 6.54 1.30
C PRO A 263 8.59 6.03 1.75
N ALA A 264 9.38 6.89 2.41
CA ALA A 264 10.61 6.44 3.04
C ALA A 264 10.99 7.31 4.25
N ALA A 265 11.69 6.71 5.20
CA ALA A 265 12.35 7.41 6.29
C ALA A 265 13.67 8.04 5.82
N ILE A 266 14.06 9.14 6.47
CA ILE A 266 15.33 9.82 6.21
C ILE A 266 16.11 9.94 7.51
N PHE A 267 17.23 9.24 7.57
CA PHE A 267 18.14 9.35 8.71
C PHE A 267 19.02 10.59 8.58
N LYS A 268 19.08 11.40 9.66
CA LYS A 268 19.88 12.64 9.73
C LYS A 268 19.60 13.62 8.56
N GLY A 269 18.35 13.65 8.09
CA GLY A 269 17.89 14.55 7.04
C GLY A 269 17.18 15.81 7.57
N PRO A 270 16.73 16.69 6.66
CA PRO A 270 15.92 17.86 7.03
C PRO A 270 14.50 17.49 7.50
N ALA A 271 14.06 16.26 7.20
CA ALA A 271 12.80 15.65 7.63
C ALA A 271 13.11 14.23 8.15
N LEU A 272 12.21 13.65 8.94
CA LEU A 272 12.33 12.26 9.43
C LEU A 272 11.83 11.23 8.40
N GLY A 273 11.08 11.68 7.40
CA GLY A 273 10.58 10.86 6.32
C GLY A 273 9.73 11.68 5.35
N GLY A 274 9.28 11.04 4.28
CA GLY A 274 8.45 11.70 3.27
C GLY A 274 8.02 10.78 2.14
N ILE A 275 7.28 11.36 1.20
CA ILE A 275 6.85 10.72 -0.04
C ILE A 275 7.81 11.12 -1.17
N PHE A 276 8.35 10.12 -1.84
CA PHE A 276 9.32 10.25 -2.92
C PHE A 276 8.73 9.79 -4.24
N ILE A 277 9.34 10.27 -5.33
CA ILE A 277 9.21 9.68 -6.67
C ILE A 277 10.59 9.32 -7.24
N ALA A 278 10.63 8.31 -8.09
CA ALA A 278 11.80 7.88 -8.86
C ALA A 278 11.37 7.15 -10.17
N GLY A 279 12.28 6.43 -10.82
CA GLY A 279 12.02 5.66 -12.03
C GLY A 279 12.15 6.51 -13.28
N ALA A 280 11.05 6.72 -14.01
CA ALA A 280 10.99 7.65 -15.15
C ALA A 280 11.15 9.14 -14.74
N ARG A 281 11.23 9.41 -13.43
CA ARG A 281 11.57 10.71 -12.84
C ARG A 281 12.86 10.58 -12.02
N ASP A 282 13.61 11.67 -11.93
CA ASP A 282 14.71 11.81 -10.98
C ASP A 282 14.20 11.61 -9.54
N LEU A 283 15.02 10.99 -8.69
CA LEU A 283 14.72 10.85 -7.27
C LEU A 283 14.45 12.22 -6.63
N ARG A 284 13.25 12.39 -6.07
CA ARG A 284 12.81 13.64 -5.47
C ARG A 284 11.89 13.39 -4.27
N LEU A 285 12.14 14.12 -3.18
CA LEU A 285 11.19 14.30 -2.08
C LEU A 285 10.10 15.30 -2.49
N LEU A 286 8.83 14.88 -2.46
CA LEU A 286 7.68 15.71 -2.82
C LEU A 286 7.05 16.39 -1.60
N VAL A 287 6.94 15.66 -0.49
CA VAL A 287 6.40 16.15 0.79
C VAL A 287 7.06 15.37 1.92
N GLY A 288 7.51 16.09 2.95
CA GLY A 288 8.19 15.54 4.12
C GLY A 288 7.47 15.82 5.43
N THR A 289 7.86 15.11 6.49
CA THR A 289 7.43 15.43 7.85
C THR A 289 7.89 16.85 8.21
N GLY A 290 7.03 17.63 8.84
CA GLY A 290 7.28 19.04 9.14
C GLY A 290 6.67 20.01 8.12
N ASP A 291 6.36 19.54 6.91
CA ASP A 291 5.61 20.33 5.94
C ASP A 291 4.19 20.62 6.44
N ARG A 292 3.60 21.73 5.97
CA ARG A 292 2.24 22.12 6.35
C ARG A 292 1.23 21.69 5.30
N ALA A 293 0.17 21.04 5.76
CA ALA A 293 -1.02 20.80 4.97
C ALA A 293 -1.81 22.12 4.74
N PRO A 294 -2.75 22.18 3.78
CA PRO A 294 -3.54 23.38 3.48
C PRO A 294 -4.24 24.02 4.69
N SER A 295 -4.65 23.23 5.68
CA SER A 295 -5.24 23.72 6.95
C SER A 295 -4.24 24.44 7.88
N GLY A 296 -2.96 24.45 7.50
CA GLY A 296 -1.83 24.91 8.31
C GLY A 296 -1.33 23.87 9.33
N ALA A 297 -1.98 22.70 9.44
CA ALA A 297 -1.53 21.60 10.29
C ALA A 297 -0.20 21.02 9.79
N MET A 298 0.65 20.57 10.70
CA MET A 298 1.95 19.99 10.36
C MET A 298 1.80 18.49 10.07
N ILE A 299 2.46 18.00 9.03
CA ILE A 299 2.53 16.56 8.75
C ILE A 299 3.54 15.92 9.72
N LEU A 300 3.06 15.01 10.56
CA LEU A 300 3.88 14.34 11.57
C LEU A 300 4.40 12.99 11.10
N ARG A 301 3.59 12.24 10.35
CA ARG A 301 3.86 10.87 9.90
C ARG A 301 3.05 10.52 8.66
N PHE A 302 3.53 9.58 7.86
CA PHE A 302 2.86 9.06 6.66
C PHE A 302 2.43 7.59 6.86
N SER A 303 1.48 7.11 6.04
CA SER A 303 1.22 5.68 5.86
C SER A 303 2.43 4.98 5.21
N GLU A 304 2.55 3.67 5.45
CA GLU A 304 3.64 2.85 4.87
C GLU A 304 3.42 2.54 3.37
N ARG A 305 2.25 2.89 2.84
CA ARG A 305 1.89 2.75 1.42
C ARG A 305 1.34 4.03 0.85
N VAL A 306 1.48 4.16 -0.46
CA VAL A 306 0.93 5.23 -1.29
C VAL A 306 0.29 4.63 -2.54
N ALA A 307 -0.44 5.44 -3.30
CA ALA A 307 -0.89 5.11 -4.64
C ALA A 307 -0.64 6.30 -5.57
N ILE A 308 -0.39 6.04 -6.86
CA ILE A 308 -0.07 7.06 -7.87
C ILE A 308 -1.00 6.91 -9.08
N ASP A 309 -1.51 8.02 -9.61
CA ASP A 309 -2.27 8.07 -10.86
C ASP A 309 -1.37 8.32 -12.08
N ASP A 310 -1.94 8.27 -13.28
CA ASP A 310 -1.18 8.48 -14.52
C ASP A 310 -0.80 9.96 -14.77
N ASN A 311 -1.24 10.88 -13.90
CA ASN A 311 -0.86 12.30 -13.92
C ASN A 311 0.20 12.64 -12.85
N ASP A 312 0.89 11.63 -12.32
CA ASP A 312 1.88 11.73 -11.25
C ASP A 312 1.33 12.28 -9.92
N ALA A 313 0.01 12.24 -9.69
CA ALA A 313 -0.57 12.61 -8.41
C ALA A 313 -0.66 11.40 -7.47
N ILE A 314 -0.27 11.62 -6.22
CA ILE A 314 -0.05 10.57 -5.23
C ILE A 314 -1.04 10.73 -4.08
N ALA A 315 -1.79 9.68 -3.80
CA ALA A 315 -2.66 9.56 -2.63
C ALA A 315 -1.93 8.86 -1.49
N PHE A 316 -2.06 9.40 -0.27
CA PHE A 316 -1.41 8.83 0.92
C PHE A 316 -2.14 9.21 2.21
N GLY A 317 -2.02 8.37 3.24
CA GLY A 317 -2.49 8.66 4.58
C GLY A 317 -1.42 9.43 5.38
N ALA A 318 -1.83 10.31 6.28
CA ALA A 318 -0.94 11.03 7.16
C ALA A 318 -1.56 11.33 8.52
N TYR A 319 -0.69 11.56 9.52
CA TYR A 319 -1.06 12.13 10.80
C TYR A 319 -0.71 13.62 10.80
N LEU A 320 -1.69 14.46 11.06
CA LEU A 320 -1.59 15.91 11.09
C LEU A 320 -1.62 16.41 12.54
N GLY A 321 -0.71 17.31 12.89
CA GLY A 321 -0.63 17.96 14.21
C GLY A 321 -1.01 19.43 14.13
N LYS A 322 -1.97 19.85 14.95
CA LYS A 322 -2.32 21.26 15.15
C LYS A 322 -2.90 21.47 16.55
N ASP A 323 -2.41 22.50 17.26
CA ASP A 323 -2.90 22.88 18.60
C ASP A 323 -2.91 21.70 19.59
N GLU A 324 -1.82 20.93 19.63
CA GLU A 324 -1.63 19.70 20.44
C GLU A 324 -2.58 18.53 20.13
N ILE A 325 -3.42 18.66 19.09
CA ILE A 325 -4.30 17.60 18.62
C ILE A 325 -3.67 16.95 17.39
N THR A 326 -3.60 15.61 17.43
CA THR A 326 -3.24 14.79 16.27
C THR A 326 -4.51 14.25 15.62
N ARG A 327 -4.58 14.33 14.29
CA ARG A 327 -5.70 13.84 13.48
C ARG A 327 -5.19 13.04 12.30
N GLU A 328 -5.89 11.98 11.94
CA GLU A 328 -5.63 11.29 10.68
C GLU A 328 -6.18 12.07 9.49
N ALA A 329 -5.53 11.94 8.34
CA ALA A 329 -5.96 12.56 7.09
C ALA A 329 -5.61 11.70 5.88
N VAL A 330 -6.47 11.77 4.87
CA VAL A 330 -6.18 11.36 3.51
C VAL A 330 -5.74 12.60 2.74
N LEU A 331 -4.54 12.54 2.17
CA LEU A 331 -3.91 13.63 1.41
C LEU A 331 -3.66 13.20 -0.03
N ARG A 332 -3.55 14.20 -0.90
CA ARG A 332 -3.09 14.03 -2.28
C ARG A 332 -2.02 15.06 -2.59
N ILE A 333 -0.94 14.67 -3.26
CA ILE A 333 0.04 15.60 -3.82
C ILE A 333 0.18 15.37 -5.31
N GLY A 334 -0.04 16.41 -6.11
CA GLY A 334 0.08 16.36 -7.57
C GLY A 334 0.75 17.61 -8.13
N PRO A 335 0.72 17.80 -9.46
CA PRO A 335 1.22 19.01 -10.13
C PRO A 335 0.60 20.31 -9.59
N GLU A 336 -0.66 20.26 -9.15
CA GLU A 336 -1.40 21.34 -8.52
C GLU A 336 -0.87 21.69 -7.11
N GLY A 337 -0.21 20.75 -6.44
CA GLY A 337 0.25 20.87 -5.06
C GLY A 337 -0.39 19.86 -4.12
N LEU A 338 -0.16 20.05 -2.82
CA LEU A 338 -0.73 19.27 -1.73
C LEU A 338 -2.17 19.70 -1.46
N ALA A 339 -3.06 18.72 -1.31
CA ALA A 339 -4.47 18.87 -0.99
C ALA A 339 -4.88 17.94 0.17
N GLU A 340 -5.76 18.45 1.04
CA GLU A 340 -6.48 17.65 2.03
C GLU A 340 -7.75 17.08 1.38
N VAL A 341 -7.89 15.76 1.36
CA VAL A 341 -9.04 15.08 0.74
C VAL A 341 -10.08 14.75 1.80
N ALA A 342 -9.64 14.21 2.94
CA ALA A 342 -10.47 13.94 4.09
C ALA A 342 -9.63 14.06 5.37
N VAL A 343 -10.23 14.59 6.45
CA VAL A 343 -9.55 14.79 7.73
C VAL A 343 -10.48 14.32 8.84
N GLU A 344 -9.91 13.66 9.85
CA GLU A 344 -10.63 13.23 11.05
C GLU A 344 -11.37 14.41 11.71
N GLY A 345 -12.61 14.17 12.13
CA GLY A 345 -13.54 15.16 12.68
C GLY A 345 -14.29 15.98 11.63
N ALA A 346 -13.90 15.96 10.35
CA ALA A 346 -14.64 16.65 9.30
C ALA A 346 -15.95 15.93 8.96
N PRO A 347 -16.98 16.64 8.45
CA PRO A 347 -18.21 16.01 7.97
C PRO A 347 -17.91 15.00 6.86
N ALA A 348 -18.52 13.82 6.94
CA ALA A 348 -18.39 12.79 5.92
C ALA A 348 -19.54 12.90 4.89
N PRO A 349 -19.26 12.69 3.58
CA PRO A 349 -20.31 12.48 2.59
C PRO A 349 -21.24 11.34 3.02
N GLY A 350 -22.55 11.50 2.87
CA GLY A 350 -23.54 10.50 3.32
C GLY A 350 -23.92 10.58 4.81
N GLY A 351 -23.29 11.47 5.59
CA GLY A 351 -23.67 11.79 6.98
C GLY A 351 -22.65 11.34 8.02
N GLY A 352 -22.71 11.96 9.21
CA GLY A 352 -21.74 11.75 10.28
C GLY A 352 -20.43 12.52 10.08
N ARG A 353 -19.38 12.09 10.78
CA ARG A 353 -18.02 12.65 10.71
C ARG A 353 -16.99 11.54 10.57
N PHE A 354 -15.88 11.83 9.88
CA PHE A 354 -14.75 10.90 9.84
C PHE A 354 -14.16 10.73 11.24
N ALA A 355 -14.01 9.49 11.68
CA ALA A 355 -13.45 9.13 13.00
C ALA A 355 -12.09 8.42 12.90
N GLY A 356 -11.66 8.07 11.68
CA GLY A 356 -10.39 7.40 11.40
C GLY A 356 -10.41 6.81 9.99
N PHE A 357 -9.25 6.41 9.48
CA PHE A 357 -9.14 5.89 8.11
C PHE A 357 -8.62 4.46 8.09
N GLY A 358 -8.89 3.77 6.98
CA GLY A 358 -8.28 2.48 6.67
C GLY A 358 -6.77 2.60 6.47
N PRO A 359 -6.07 1.47 6.28
CA PRO A 359 -4.61 1.43 6.27
C PRO A 359 -3.92 2.39 5.29
N TRP A 360 -4.49 2.56 4.09
CA TRP A 360 -4.05 3.55 3.11
C TRP A 360 -5.16 3.87 2.10
N PRO A 361 -5.14 5.07 1.49
CA PRO A 361 -5.97 5.39 0.33
C PRO A 361 -5.35 4.82 -0.96
N THR A 362 -6.16 4.58 -1.97
CA THR A 362 -5.75 4.22 -3.34
C THR A 362 -6.18 5.27 -4.34
N VAL A 363 -5.61 5.27 -5.54
CA VAL A 363 -6.03 6.12 -6.66
C VAL A 363 -5.91 5.32 -7.97
N GLY A 364 -6.94 5.41 -8.82
CA GLY A 364 -6.95 4.83 -10.15
C GLY A 364 -6.19 5.70 -11.16
N PRO A 365 -5.91 5.19 -12.38
CA PRO A 365 -5.16 5.93 -13.40
C PRO A 365 -5.85 7.22 -13.85
N ASP A 366 -7.18 7.31 -13.70
CA ASP A 366 -8.02 8.46 -13.99
C ASP A 366 -8.07 9.50 -12.83
N GLY A 367 -7.34 9.27 -11.74
CA GLY A 367 -7.29 10.16 -10.59
C GLY A 367 -8.46 10.01 -9.62
N VAL A 368 -9.34 9.01 -9.81
CA VAL A 368 -10.38 8.66 -8.82
C VAL A 368 -9.70 8.03 -7.62
N MET A 369 -9.81 8.68 -6.47
CA MET A 369 -9.31 8.16 -5.20
C MET A 369 -10.33 7.26 -4.54
N ALA A 370 -9.87 6.31 -3.73
CA ALA A 370 -10.72 5.52 -2.85
C ALA A 370 -10.08 5.24 -1.49
N PHE A 371 -10.90 5.15 -0.46
CA PHE A 371 -10.46 4.82 0.90
C PHE A 371 -11.62 4.29 1.76
N ILE A 372 -11.27 3.58 2.83
CA ILE A 372 -12.21 3.21 3.88
C ILE A 372 -12.09 4.22 5.02
N ALA A 373 -13.21 4.61 5.63
CA ALA A 373 -13.20 5.43 6.83
C ALA A 373 -14.22 4.95 7.87
N ALA A 374 -13.86 5.14 9.14
CA ALA A 374 -14.77 5.02 10.27
C ALA A 374 -15.60 6.30 10.41
N LEU A 375 -16.85 6.13 10.85
CA LEU A 375 -17.80 7.24 10.96
C LEU A 375 -18.39 7.34 12.36
N ASP A 376 -18.38 8.56 12.92
CA ASP A 376 -19.12 8.92 14.12
C ASP A 376 -20.46 9.55 13.73
N GLY A 377 -21.56 8.98 14.24
CA GLY A 377 -22.92 9.47 13.99
C GLY A 377 -23.38 9.34 12.52
N GLY A 378 -22.72 8.49 11.73
CA GLY A 378 -23.06 8.19 10.35
C GLY A 378 -24.07 7.03 10.18
N PRO A 379 -24.44 6.69 8.94
CA PRO A 379 -25.40 5.62 8.63
C PRO A 379 -24.88 4.21 8.98
N GLY A 380 -23.57 4.06 9.16
CA GLY A 380 -22.90 2.86 9.64
C GLY A 380 -21.53 3.20 10.22
N PRO A 381 -20.86 2.28 10.92
CA PRO A 381 -19.58 2.54 11.59
C PRO A 381 -18.37 2.56 10.64
N LEU A 382 -18.50 2.00 9.43
CA LEU A 382 -17.47 1.98 8.39
C LEU A 382 -18.13 2.18 7.02
N ALA A 383 -17.48 2.95 6.16
CA ALA A 383 -17.91 3.15 4.77
C ALA A 383 -16.73 3.22 3.80
N ALA A 384 -16.99 2.83 2.56
CA ALA A 384 -16.10 3.01 1.42
C ALA A 384 -16.43 4.33 0.71
N PHE A 385 -15.40 5.12 0.45
CA PHE A 385 -15.49 6.40 -0.23
C PHE A 385 -14.70 6.35 -1.52
N ALA A 386 -15.21 7.01 -2.55
CA ALA A 386 -14.48 7.24 -3.79
C ALA A 386 -14.85 8.56 -4.46
N GLY A 387 -13.93 9.09 -5.27
CA GLY A 387 -14.16 10.27 -6.09
C GLY A 387 -12.89 11.05 -6.39
N ALA A 388 -13.04 12.13 -7.17
CA ALA A 388 -11.97 13.10 -7.37
C ALA A 388 -11.81 14.00 -6.14
N THR A 389 -10.66 14.69 -6.03
CA THR A 389 -10.47 15.71 -4.99
C THR A 389 -11.57 16.76 -5.06
N GLY A 390 -12.32 16.94 -3.96
CA GLY A 390 -13.44 17.87 -3.87
C GLY A 390 -14.82 17.30 -4.25
N ASP A 391 -14.89 16.09 -4.79
CA ASP A 391 -16.15 15.38 -5.12
C ASP A 391 -16.09 13.92 -4.63
N ILE A 392 -15.64 13.74 -3.39
CA ILE A 392 -15.64 12.43 -2.72
C ILE A 392 -17.07 12.08 -2.31
N ARG A 393 -17.49 10.85 -2.60
CA ARG A 393 -18.82 10.33 -2.30
C ARG A 393 -18.72 9.02 -1.51
N GLN A 394 -19.74 8.76 -0.70
CA GLN A 394 -19.91 7.46 -0.07
C GLN A 394 -20.43 6.47 -1.12
N VAL A 395 -19.70 5.38 -1.36
CA VAL A 395 -20.08 4.34 -2.34
C VAL A 395 -20.81 3.19 -1.67
N ALA A 396 -20.38 2.82 -0.47
CA ALA A 396 -20.95 1.72 0.28
C ALA A 396 -20.81 1.96 1.79
N THR A 397 -21.81 1.57 2.58
CA THR A 397 -21.72 1.58 4.05
C THR A 397 -22.11 0.24 4.64
N MET A 398 -21.45 -0.12 5.74
CA MET A 398 -21.74 -1.37 6.45
C MET A 398 -23.21 -1.39 6.89
N GLY A 399 -23.90 -2.49 6.61
CA GLY A 399 -25.32 -2.68 6.94
C GLY A 399 -26.30 -2.06 5.96
N GLU A 400 -25.85 -1.51 4.83
CA GLU A 400 -26.76 -1.11 3.75
C GLU A 400 -27.36 -2.32 3.03
N THR A 401 -28.58 -2.18 2.54
CA THR A 401 -29.19 -3.18 1.66
C THR A 401 -28.94 -2.79 0.20
N LEU A 402 -28.20 -3.64 -0.52
CA LEU A 402 -27.92 -3.47 -1.93
C LEU A 402 -29.20 -3.60 -2.78
N PRO A 403 -29.24 -3.05 -4.01
CA PRO A 403 -30.41 -3.13 -4.89
C PRO A 403 -30.92 -4.56 -5.16
N GLN A 404 -30.04 -5.56 -5.03
CA GLN A 404 -30.37 -6.98 -5.20
C GLN A 404 -30.97 -7.61 -3.91
N GLY A 405 -31.20 -6.83 -2.85
CA GLY A 405 -31.80 -7.27 -1.59
C GLY A 405 -30.79 -7.83 -0.57
N GLU A 406 -29.51 -7.85 -0.91
CA GLU A 406 -28.44 -8.31 -0.03
C GLU A 406 -28.06 -7.26 1.01
N LEU A 407 -27.82 -7.68 2.25
CA LEU A 407 -27.23 -6.83 3.28
C LEU A 407 -25.70 -6.84 3.17
N LEU A 408 -25.09 -5.65 3.08
CA LEU A 408 -23.64 -5.52 3.08
C LEU A 408 -23.08 -5.86 4.47
N GLY A 409 -22.24 -6.90 4.51
CA GLY A 409 -21.59 -7.38 5.72
C GLY A 409 -20.55 -6.41 6.30
N ARG A 410 -19.87 -6.85 7.36
CA ARG A 410 -18.77 -6.07 7.96
C ARG A 410 -17.58 -6.04 7.01
N PHE A 411 -17.00 -4.86 6.82
CA PHE A 411 -15.70 -4.71 6.16
C PHE A 411 -14.64 -5.58 6.87
N ALA A 412 -13.70 -6.12 6.10
CA ALA A 412 -12.58 -6.87 6.66
C ALA A 412 -11.79 -6.06 7.71
N LEU A 413 -11.09 -6.74 8.61
CA LEU A 413 -10.11 -6.06 9.46
C LEU A 413 -9.05 -5.42 8.55
N ASN A 414 -8.66 -4.17 8.83
CA ASN A 414 -7.74 -3.42 7.97
C ASN A 414 -8.25 -3.31 6.50
N ALA A 415 -9.57 -3.11 6.33
CA ALA A 415 -10.16 -3.01 5.00
C ALA A 415 -9.55 -1.88 4.16
N VAL A 416 -9.29 -2.20 2.90
CA VAL A 416 -8.81 -1.27 1.87
C VAL A 416 -9.84 -1.25 0.75
N ALA A 417 -10.08 -0.05 0.23
CA ALA A 417 -10.85 0.16 -0.98
C ALA A 417 -9.86 0.41 -2.12
N VAL A 418 -9.96 -0.35 -3.21
CA VAL A 418 -9.04 -0.28 -4.35
C VAL A 418 -9.73 0.41 -5.52
N ALA A 419 -9.27 1.61 -5.86
CA ALA A 419 -9.67 2.33 -7.06
C ALA A 419 -9.04 1.69 -8.30
N GLY A 420 -9.83 1.58 -9.36
CA GLY A 420 -9.39 1.17 -10.69
C GLY A 420 -9.91 2.13 -11.76
N PRO A 421 -9.59 1.88 -13.04
CA PRO A 421 -9.96 2.77 -14.14
C PRO A 421 -11.46 2.92 -14.32
N GLY A 422 -11.90 4.10 -14.78
CA GLY A 422 -13.30 4.39 -15.08
C GLY A 422 -14.16 4.52 -13.82
N GLY A 423 -13.55 4.92 -12.69
CA GLY A 423 -14.21 4.99 -11.39
C GLY A 423 -14.55 3.62 -10.78
N ALA A 424 -13.90 2.55 -11.24
CA ALA A 424 -14.08 1.23 -10.64
C ALA A 424 -13.60 1.23 -9.18
N LEU A 425 -14.32 0.54 -8.30
CA LEU A 425 -13.95 0.39 -6.90
C LEU A 425 -14.18 -1.04 -6.43
N THR A 426 -13.20 -1.63 -5.76
CA THR A 426 -13.37 -2.91 -5.04
C THR A 426 -13.10 -2.78 -3.56
N PHE A 427 -13.74 -3.64 -2.78
CA PHE A 427 -13.47 -3.83 -1.36
C PHE A 427 -14.02 -5.19 -0.92
N ALA A 428 -13.64 -5.66 0.26
CA ALA A 428 -14.05 -6.96 0.77
C ALA A 428 -14.81 -6.86 2.10
N THR A 429 -15.79 -7.75 2.27
CA THR A 429 -16.49 -7.99 3.53
C THR A 429 -16.21 -9.39 4.05
N VAL A 430 -16.30 -9.54 5.36
CA VAL A 430 -16.14 -10.81 6.06
C VAL A 430 -17.44 -11.27 6.70
N ALA A 431 -17.67 -12.59 6.69
CA ALA A 431 -18.82 -13.23 7.31
C ALA A 431 -18.83 -13.03 8.83
N GLN A 432 -20.01 -12.78 9.41
CA GLN A 432 -20.17 -12.51 10.84
C GLN A 432 -20.98 -13.59 11.56
N ARG A 433 -21.93 -14.23 10.85
CA ARG A 433 -22.84 -15.23 11.39
C ARG A 433 -22.85 -16.50 10.53
N GLU A 434 -23.35 -17.57 11.11
CA GLU A 434 -23.67 -18.80 10.38
C GLU A 434 -24.73 -18.48 9.31
N GLY A 435 -24.33 -18.54 8.03
CA GLY A 435 -25.14 -18.13 6.88
C GLY A 435 -24.61 -16.93 6.10
N ASP A 436 -23.70 -16.13 6.66
CA ASP A 436 -23.02 -15.05 5.93
C ASP A 436 -21.88 -15.61 5.06
N SER A 437 -21.54 -14.90 3.99
CA SER A 437 -20.38 -15.23 3.14
C SER A 437 -19.35 -14.11 3.13
N ASN A 438 -18.07 -14.49 3.14
CA ASN A 438 -17.01 -13.57 2.75
C ASN A 438 -17.26 -13.19 1.30
N ALA A 439 -17.03 -11.94 0.92
CA ALA A 439 -17.27 -11.49 -0.43
C ALA A 439 -16.35 -10.36 -0.82
N ILE A 440 -15.97 -10.32 -2.09
CA ILE A 440 -15.33 -9.16 -2.72
C ILE A 440 -16.40 -8.49 -3.57
N TYR A 441 -16.58 -7.19 -3.38
CA TYR A 441 -17.52 -6.38 -4.13
C TYR A 441 -16.78 -5.53 -5.16
N CYS A 442 -17.46 -5.25 -6.26
CA CYS A 442 -17.05 -4.23 -7.21
C CYS A 442 -18.21 -3.26 -7.48
N HIS A 443 -17.93 -1.96 -7.36
CA HIS A 443 -18.64 -0.92 -8.09
C HIS A 443 -17.86 -0.72 -9.40
N CYS A 444 -18.14 -1.55 -10.40
CA CYS A 444 -17.48 -1.51 -11.69
C CYS A 444 -18.33 -0.68 -12.66
N PRO A 445 -17.73 0.19 -13.49
CA PRO A 445 -18.43 0.84 -14.58
C PRO A 445 -19.12 -0.23 -15.46
N GLY A 446 -20.34 0.04 -15.91
CA GLY A 446 -21.05 -0.84 -16.84
C GLY A 446 -20.21 -1.09 -18.10
N PRO A 447 -20.43 -2.20 -18.82
CA PRO A 447 -19.71 -2.44 -20.07
C PRO A 447 -19.90 -1.23 -21.00
N ALA A 448 -18.79 -0.67 -21.49
CA ALA A 448 -18.84 0.36 -22.51
C ALA A 448 -19.65 -0.18 -23.70
N ARG A 449 -20.74 0.50 -24.05
CA ARG A 449 -21.62 0.12 -25.16
C ARG A 449 -20.99 0.39 -26.50
#